data_AF-A0A034VFW3-F1
#
_entry.id   AF-A0A034VFW3-F1
#
_cell.length_a   1.000
_cell.length_b   1.000
_cell.length_c   1.000
_cell.angle_alpha   90.00
_cell.angle_beta   90.00
_cell.angle_gamma   90.00
#
_symmetry.space_group_name_H-M   'P 1'
#
loop_
_entity.id
_entity.type
_entity.pdbx_description
1 polymer ?
#
loop_
_entity_poly.entity_id
_entity_poly.type
_entity_poly.pdbx_seq_one_letter_code
_entity_poly.pdbx_strand_id
1 'polypeptide(L)'
;MSQLHKTTTALVKRASFSAAATAMPNAVTLPEALTHEPPRINIPKAPTVAATKAKESAPVSHARPYTAVPGPWGMPVLGNSWRFAPLVGQYRIQDLDKVMKELHINYGKIVKVGGLIGHPDLLFVFDGDEIRNIFKKEETMPHRPSMPSLKHYKGKLRRDFFGDIAGLIGVHGKNWALFRQEVQQILLQPQTAKQYVPPLNEIASEFMQRVHEMRNENHELPANFLHELHKWALESVGRVALDTPWLLVARWQ
;
A
#
# COMPACT_ATOMS: atom_id res chain seq x y z
N MET A 1 62.39 -20.19 -20.59
CA MET A 1 61.61 -18.94 -20.64
C MET A 1 60.66 -18.97 -19.43
N SER A 2 61.11 -18.60 -18.22
CA SER A 2 61.38 -17.24 -17.71
C SER A 2 60.10 -16.46 -17.37
N GLN A 3 59.98 -16.18 -16.07
CA GLN A 3 59.07 -15.28 -15.33
C GLN A 3 57.63 -15.76 -15.09
N LEU A 4 57.19 -16.17 -13.89
CA LEU A 4 57.24 -15.58 -12.52
C LEU A 4 56.06 -14.64 -12.24
N HIS A 5 55.19 -15.15 -11.36
CA HIS A 5 54.32 -14.57 -10.33
C HIS A 5 53.97 -13.08 -10.34
N LYS A 6 52.69 -12.83 -9.98
CA LYS A 6 52.16 -11.85 -9.00
C LYS A 6 50.61 -11.85 -9.16
N THR A 7 49.69 -11.97 -8.20
CA THR A 7 49.63 -11.80 -6.72
C THR A 7 48.18 -12.24 -6.34
N THR A 8 47.94 -13.29 -5.53
CA THR A 8 47.51 -13.21 -4.09
C THR A 8 46.01 -12.88 -3.94
N THR A 9 45.09 -13.80 -3.59
CA THR A 9 44.77 -14.38 -2.25
C THR A 9 43.42 -13.88 -1.71
N ALA A 10 42.75 -14.77 -0.99
CA ALA A 10 41.70 -14.57 0.02
C ALA A 10 40.25 -14.82 -0.46
N LEU A 11 39.42 -15.64 0.19
CA LEU A 11 39.60 -16.58 1.29
C LEU A 11 38.32 -17.43 1.30
N VAL A 12 38.45 -18.75 1.28
CA VAL A 12 37.40 -19.65 1.74
C VAL A 12 37.23 -19.44 3.25
N LYS A 13 36.00 -19.19 3.73
CA LYS A 13 35.61 -19.62 5.07
C LYS A 13 34.09 -19.80 5.18
N ARG A 14 33.72 -21.07 5.32
CA ARG A 14 32.45 -21.59 5.79
C ARG A 14 32.55 -21.74 7.31
N ALA A 15 31.62 -21.19 8.08
CA ALA A 15 31.24 -21.56 9.46
C ALA A 15 30.04 -20.66 9.85
N SER A 16 28.79 -21.09 10.04
CA SER A 16 28.22 -21.94 11.11
C SER A 16 28.68 -21.61 12.53
N PHE A 17 27.88 -20.77 13.23
CA PHE A 17 27.69 -20.65 14.68
C PHE A 17 26.26 -20.04 14.84
N SER A 18 25.22 -20.76 15.28
CA SER A 18 24.91 -21.28 16.63
C SER A 18 24.84 -20.21 17.73
N ALA A 19 23.60 -20.00 18.18
CA ALA A 19 23.11 -19.55 19.48
C ALA A 19 23.80 -18.40 20.24
N ALA A 20 23.04 -17.32 20.43
CA ALA A 20 23.00 -16.60 21.71
C ALA A 20 21.53 -16.35 22.06
N ALA A 21 20.93 -17.36 22.71
CA ALA A 21 19.76 -17.15 23.55
C ALA A 21 20.24 -16.41 24.79
N THR A 22 20.08 -15.08 24.80
CA THR A 22 20.17 -14.32 26.04
C THR A 22 18.76 -14.26 26.61
N ALA A 23 18.53 -15.08 27.64
CA ALA A 23 17.39 -14.93 28.52
C ALA A 23 17.39 -13.51 29.10
N MET A 24 16.38 -12.72 28.78
CA MET A 24 16.02 -11.53 29.55
C MET A 24 14.89 -11.96 30.50
N PRO A 25 15.11 -11.95 31.82
CA PRO A 25 14.03 -12.09 32.78
C PRO A 25 13.31 -10.74 32.80
N ASN A 26 12.03 -10.74 32.46
CA ASN A 26 11.01 -9.96 33.16
C ASN A 26 9.67 -10.27 32.49
N ALA A 27 8.79 -10.87 33.27
CA ALA A 27 7.37 -10.90 32.96
C ALA A 27 6.93 -9.44 32.70
N VAL A 28 6.62 -9.12 31.46
CA VAL A 28 5.83 -7.93 31.16
C VAL A 28 4.44 -8.28 31.65
N THR A 29 4.13 -7.86 32.88
CA THR A 29 2.78 -7.88 33.42
C THR A 29 1.94 -7.04 32.47
N LEU A 30 1.07 -7.70 31.69
CA LEU A 30 0.05 -7.02 30.92
C LEU A 30 -0.76 -6.12 31.87
N PRO A 31 -1.04 -4.86 31.51
CA PRO A 31 -1.91 -4.02 32.32
C PRO A 31 -3.26 -4.74 32.47
N GLU A 32 -3.75 -4.77 33.71
CA GLU A 32 -4.98 -5.45 34.17
C GLU A 32 -6.25 -5.06 33.39
N ALA A 33 -6.17 -3.99 32.59
CA ALA A 33 -7.22 -3.49 31.69
C ALA A 33 -7.60 -4.41 30.52
N LEU A 34 -6.91 -5.54 30.30
CA LEU A 34 -7.24 -6.52 29.25
C LEU A 34 -7.88 -7.82 29.78
N THR A 35 -8.22 -7.89 31.07
CA THR A 35 -8.87 -9.08 31.68
C THR A 35 -10.40 -9.01 31.76
N HIS A 36 -11.01 -7.90 31.33
CA HIS A 36 -12.46 -7.84 31.21
C HIS A 36 -12.93 -8.61 29.98
N GLU A 37 -13.50 -9.78 30.24
CA GLU A 37 -14.33 -10.50 29.26
C GLU A 37 -15.37 -9.50 28.70
N PRO A 38 -15.41 -9.26 27.38
CA PRO A 38 -16.37 -8.33 26.82
C PRO A 38 -17.79 -8.83 27.16
N PRO A 39 -18.73 -7.94 27.53
CA PRO A 39 -20.09 -8.36 27.82
C PRO A 39 -20.63 -9.14 26.62
N ARG A 40 -21.22 -10.31 26.87
CA ARG A 40 -21.90 -11.10 25.83
C ARG A 40 -22.99 -10.25 25.19
N ILE A 41 -22.66 -9.63 24.06
CA ILE A 41 -23.65 -8.95 23.24
C ILE A 41 -24.53 -10.05 22.66
N ASN A 42 -25.79 -10.10 23.12
CA ASN A 42 -26.83 -10.87 22.46
C ASN A 42 -26.92 -10.39 21.02
N ILE A 43 -26.37 -11.20 20.09
CA ILE A 43 -26.48 -10.95 18.66
C ILE A 43 -27.98 -11.01 18.33
N PRO A 44 -28.64 -9.91 17.95
CA PRO A 44 -30.00 -9.98 17.45
C PRO A 44 -29.95 -10.86 16.20
N LYS A 45 -30.84 -11.86 16.16
CA LYS A 45 -31.06 -12.73 14.99
C LYS A 45 -31.12 -11.82 13.76
N ALA A 46 -30.20 -12.03 12.82
CA ALA A 46 -30.06 -11.20 11.63
C ALA A 46 -31.44 -10.99 10.99
N PRO A 47 -31.86 -9.74 10.69
CA PRO A 47 -33.04 -9.55 9.88
C PRO A 47 -32.79 -10.29 8.58
N THR A 48 -33.72 -11.18 8.21
CA THR A 48 -33.76 -11.81 6.88
C THR A 48 -33.56 -10.70 5.86
N VAL A 49 -32.40 -10.69 5.22
CA VAL A 49 -32.06 -9.71 4.21
C VAL A 49 -33.04 -9.96 3.07
N ALA A 50 -34.13 -9.17 3.04
CA ALA A 50 -34.98 -9.08 1.89
C ALA A 50 -34.05 -8.73 0.73
N ALA A 51 -33.99 -9.62 -0.27
CA ALA A 51 -33.24 -9.36 -1.48
C ALA A 51 -33.72 -8.02 -2.03
N THR A 52 -32.88 -6.99 -1.88
CA THR A 52 -33.11 -5.70 -2.52
C THR A 52 -33.14 -6.01 -4.01
N LYS A 53 -34.33 -6.06 -4.60
CA LYS A 53 -34.51 -6.13 -6.05
C LYS A 53 -33.61 -5.07 -6.65
N ALA A 54 -32.56 -5.50 -7.33
CA ALA A 54 -31.76 -4.62 -8.16
C ALA A 54 -32.75 -3.86 -9.03
N LYS A 55 -32.78 -2.54 -8.89
CA LYS A 55 -33.61 -1.67 -9.72
C LYS A 55 -33.08 -1.89 -11.14
N GLU A 56 -33.83 -2.63 -11.94
CA GLU A 56 -33.51 -2.94 -13.32
C GLU A 56 -33.23 -1.62 -14.03
N SER A 57 -31.96 -1.40 -14.35
CA SER A 57 -31.55 -0.21 -15.10
C SER A 57 -32.29 -0.23 -16.42
N ALA A 58 -32.87 0.90 -16.81
CA ALA A 58 -33.53 1.10 -18.10
C ALA A 58 -32.75 0.40 -19.23
N PRO A 59 -33.43 -0.19 -20.22
CA PRO A 59 -32.78 -1.00 -21.25
C PRO A 59 -31.66 -0.19 -21.90
N VAL A 60 -30.47 -0.77 -21.88
CA VAL A 60 -29.24 -0.21 -22.44
C VAL A 60 -29.33 -0.23 -23.98
N SER A 61 -30.30 0.47 -24.56
CA SER A 61 -30.62 0.37 -25.99
C SER A 61 -29.59 1.04 -26.91
N HIS A 62 -28.63 1.79 -26.33
CA HIS A 62 -27.62 2.54 -27.08
C HIS A 62 -26.18 2.42 -26.53
N ALA A 63 -25.86 1.47 -25.64
CA ALA A 63 -24.46 1.30 -25.27
C ALA A 63 -23.65 0.75 -26.44
N ARG A 64 -22.50 1.40 -26.69
CA ARG A 64 -21.50 0.90 -27.62
C ARG A 64 -20.90 -0.40 -27.06
N PRO A 65 -20.49 -1.35 -27.93
CA PRO A 65 -19.86 -2.57 -27.47
C PRO A 65 -18.50 -2.29 -26.80
N TYR A 66 -18.06 -3.15 -25.88
CA TYR A 66 -16.79 -3.01 -25.17
C TYR A 66 -15.54 -3.01 -26.09
N THR A 67 -15.67 -3.61 -27.28
CA THR A 67 -14.65 -3.58 -28.33
C THR A 67 -14.45 -2.19 -28.92
N ALA A 68 -15.44 -1.29 -28.79
CA ALA A 68 -15.37 0.08 -29.29
C ALA A 68 -14.73 1.06 -28.28
N VAL A 69 -14.32 0.59 -27.09
CA VAL A 69 -13.55 1.42 -26.15
C VAL A 69 -12.19 1.72 -26.80
N PRO A 70 -11.81 3.01 -26.94
CA PRO A 70 -10.59 3.38 -27.63
C PRO A 70 -9.36 2.98 -26.79
N GLY A 71 -8.24 2.80 -27.46
CA GLY A 71 -6.98 2.44 -26.82
C GLY A 71 -5.92 2.01 -27.82
N PRO A 72 -4.69 1.79 -27.34
CA PRO A 72 -3.61 1.40 -28.19
C PRO A 72 -3.88 0.05 -28.86
N TRP A 73 -3.59 0.01 -30.16
CA TRP A 73 -3.66 -1.23 -30.91
C TRP A 73 -2.62 -2.21 -30.37
N GLY A 74 -3.08 -3.43 -30.08
CA GLY A 74 -2.25 -4.54 -29.64
C GLY A 74 -1.81 -5.41 -30.81
N MET A 75 -0.56 -5.87 -30.80
CA MET A 75 -0.06 -6.81 -31.81
C MET A 75 -0.78 -8.15 -31.73
N PRO A 76 -0.91 -8.90 -32.85
CA PRO A 76 -1.36 -10.28 -32.82
C PRO A 76 -0.56 -11.09 -31.80
N VAL A 77 -1.24 -11.92 -31.00
CA VAL A 77 -0.67 -12.77 -29.93
C VAL A 77 -0.14 -12.01 -28.70
N LEU A 78 0.65 -10.95 -28.88
CA LEU A 78 1.31 -10.23 -27.78
C LEU A 78 0.50 -9.07 -27.20
N GLY A 79 -0.59 -8.68 -27.84
CA GLY A 79 -1.46 -7.60 -27.37
C GLY A 79 -0.69 -6.30 -27.17
N ASN A 80 -0.89 -5.61 -26.04
CA ASN A 80 -0.13 -4.41 -25.69
C ASN A 80 1.11 -4.69 -24.82
N SER A 81 1.40 -5.94 -24.44
CA SER A 81 2.55 -6.27 -23.60
C SER A 81 3.89 -5.84 -24.19
N TRP A 82 4.03 -5.88 -25.52
CA TRP A 82 5.27 -5.44 -26.20
C TRP A 82 5.60 -3.97 -25.92
N ARG A 83 4.59 -3.12 -25.65
CA ARG A 83 4.80 -1.69 -25.35
C ARG A 83 5.56 -1.49 -24.05
N PHE A 84 5.62 -2.48 -23.18
CA PHE A 84 6.33 -2.44 -21.91
C PHE A 84 7.67 -3.19 -21.95
N ALA A 85 8.11 -3.65 -23.13
CA ALA A 85 9.37 -4.37 -23.28
C ALA A 85 10.58 -3.42 -23.07
N PRO A 86 11.66 -3.84 -22.37
CA PRO A 86 12.75 -2.94 -21.98
C PRO A 86 13.51 -2.21 -23.11
N LEU A 87 13.57 -2.80 -24.31
CA LEU A 87 14.37 -2.29 -25.44
C LEU A 87 13.54 -1.67 -26.57
N VAL A 88 12.34 -2.18 -26.79
CA VAL A 88 11.48 -1.81 -27.94
C VAL A 88 10.14 -1.20 -27.50
N GLY A 89 9.85 -1.26 -26.19
CA GLY A 89 8.62 -0.74 -25.61
C GLY A 89 8.61 0.78 -25.54
N GLN A 90 7.46 1.36 -25.84
CA GLN A 90 7.20 2.80 -25.75
C GLN A 90 6.90 3.24 -24.31
N TYR A 91 6.41 2.32 -23.49
CA TYR A 91 5.95 2.58 -22.12
C TYR A 91 6.93 2.02 -21.11
N ARG A 92 7.33 2.87 -20.18
CA ARG A 92 8.14 2.49 -19.03
C ARG A 92 7.28 2.52 -17.79
N ILE A 93 7.32 1.44 -17.01
CA ILE A 93 6.52 1.30 -15.78
C ILE A 93 6.87 2.41 -14.77
N GLN A 94 8.12 2.86 -14.73
CA GLN A 94 8.60 3.94 -13.87
C GLN A 94 8.09 5.33 -14.27
N ASP A 95 7.63 5.50 -15.52
CA ASP A 95 7.13 6.76 -16.09
C ASP A 95 5.60 6.70 -16.28
N LEU A 96 4.91 6.05 -15.33
CA LEU A 96 3.48 5.77 -15.45
C LEU A 96 2.64 7.04 -15.64
N ASP A 97 3.03 8.14 -15.01
CA ASP A 97 2.41 9.46 -15.17
C ASP A 97 2.41 9.93 -16.63
N LYS A 98 3.55 9.78 -17.32
CA LYS A 98 3.70 10.13 -18.74
C LYS A 98 2.87 9.21 -19.62
N VAL A 99 2.89 7.91 -19.33
CA VAL A 99 2.07 6.92 -20.04
C VAL A 99 0.58 7.26 -19.91
N MET A 100 0.09 7.57 -18.71
CA MET A 100 -1.31 7.96 -18.50
C MET A 100 -1.67 9.25 -19.25
N LYS A 101 -0.78 10.25 -19.24
CA LYS A 101 -0.98 11.49 -19.97
C LYS A 101 -1.05 11.25 -21.49
N GLU A 102 -0.16 10.43 -22.03
CA GLU A 102 -0.16 10.08 -23.45
C GLU A 102 -1.43 9.32 -23.85
N LEU A 103 -1.85 8.34 -23.04
CA LEU A 103 -3.10 7.60 -23.27
C LEU A 103 -4.30 8.55 -23.30
N HIS A 104 -4.37 9.50 -22.36
CA HIS A 104 -5.44 10.47 -22.33
C HIS A 104 -5.46 11.38 -23.56
N ILE A 105 -4.30 11.92 -23.96
CA ILE A 105 -4.17 12.80 -25.14
C ILE A 105 -4.58 12.06 -26.43
N ASN A 106 -4.13 10.81 -26.59
CA ASN A 106 -4.29 10.07 -27.84
C ASN A 106 -5.65 9.36 -27.97
N TYR A 107 -6.26 8.96 -26.87
CA TYR A 107 -7.48 8.11 -26.87
C TYR A 107 -8.66 8.73 -26.12
N GLY A 108 -8.46 9.83 -25.40
CA GLY A 108 -9.50 10.62 -24.78
C GLY A 108 -9.83 10.22 -23.34
N LYS A 109 -11.12 10.34 -22.99
CA LYS A 109 -11.62 10.29 -21.61
C LYS A 109 -11.68 8.89 -20.98
N ILE A 110 -11.69 7.85 -21.80
CA ILE A 110 -11.73 6.45 -21.37
C ILE A 110 -10.86 5.64 -22.30
N VAL A 111 -9.94 4.84 -21.75
CA VAL A 111 -8.91 4.16 -22.54
C VAL A 111 -8.74 2.73 -22.08
N LYS A 112 -8.77 1.78 -23.01
CA LYS A 112 -8.53 0.37 -22.74
C LYS A 112 -7.15 -0.07 -23.21
N VAL A 113 -6.34 -0.58 -22.30
CA VAL A 113 -5.07 -1.25 -22.62
C VAL A 113 -5.27 -2.75 -22.38
N GLY A 114 -5.56 -3.47 -23.47
CA GLY A 114 -5.83 -4.91 -23.43
C GLY A 114 -4.69 -5.78 -23.94
N GLY A 115 -4.83 -7.08 -23.73
CA GLY A 115 -3.83 -8.08 -24.17
C GLY A 115 -2.51 -7.97 -23.41
N LEU A 116 -2.59 -7.78 -22.10
CA LEU A 116 -1.45 -7.78 -21.19
C LEU A 116 -1.23 -9.21 -20.67
N ILE A 117 -0.07 -9.81 -20.95
CA ILE A 117 0.27 -11.16 -20.50
C ILE A 117 0.14 -11.26 -18.98
N GLY A 118 -0.70 -12.18 -18.51
CA GLY A 118 -0.94 -12.40 -17.08
C GLY A 118 -1.81 -11.36 -16.39
N HIS A 119 -2.40 -10.42 -17.13
CA HIS A 119 -3.25 -9.36 -16.59
C HIS A 119 -4.56 -9.20 -17.38
N PRO A 120 -5.68 -8.86 -16.72
CA PRO A 120 -6.89 -8.48 -17.43
C PRO A 120 -6.70 -7.15 -18.18
N ASP A 121 -7.64 -6.84 -19.08
CA ASP A 121 -7.71 -5.52 -19.72
C ASP A 121 -7.74 -4.41 -18.65
N LEU A 122 -6.88 -3.41 -18.82
CA LEU A 122 -6.85 -2.24 -17.95
C LEU A 122 -7.69 -1.13 -18.58
N LEU A 123 -8.68 -0.65 -17.83
CA LEU A 123 -9.54 0.45 -18.23
C LEU A 123 -9.17 1.70 -17.42
N PHE A 124 -8.65 2.71 -18.11
CA PHE A 124 -8.31 4.00 -17.53
C PHE A 124 -9.44 4.99 -17.79
N VAL A 125 -9.93 5.62 -16.74
CA VAL A 125 -10.98 6.65 -16.81
C VAL A 125 -10.34 7.97 -16.40
N PHE A 126 -10.42 8.96 -17.30
CA PHE A 126 -9.84 10.30 -17.13
C PHE A 126 -10.90 11.38 -16.92
N ASP A 127 -12.18 11.01 -16.99
CA ASP A 127 -13.31 11.92 -16.76
C ASP A 127 -13.78 11.88 -15.30
N GLY A 128 -13.80 13.04 -14.64
CA GLY A 128 -14.15 13.14 -13.22
C GLY A 128 -15.61 12.80 -12.91
N ASP A 129 -16.54 13.10 -13.81
CA ASP A 129 -17.95 12.78 -13.63
C ASP A 129 -18.20 11.28 -13.78
N GLU A 130 -17.52 10.63 -14.73
CA GLU A 130 -17.59 9.18 -14.88
C GLU A 130 -16.95 8.45 -13.68
N ILE A 131 -15.80 8.93 -13.20
CA ILE A 131 -15.18 8.41 -11.96
C ILE A 131 -16.18 8.51 -10.79
N ARG A 132 -16.84 9.66 -10.63
CA ARG A 132 -17.89 9.84 -9.60
C ARG A 132 -19.03 8.84 -9.79
N ASN A 133 -19.50 8.63 -11.01
CA ASN A 133 -20.60 7.71 -11.31
C ASN A 133 -20.22 6.25 -11.03
N ILE A 134 -18.97 5.86 -11.30
CA ILE A 134 -18.42 4.54 -10.97
C ILE A 134 -18.40 4.37 -9.45
N PHE A 135 -17.86 5.32 -8.70
CA PHE A 135 -17.81 5.24 -7.23
C PHE A 135 -19.20 5.20 -6.58
N LYS A 136 -20.21 5.87 -7.16
CA LYS A 136 -21.61 5.76 -6.69
C LYS A 136 -22.20 4.36 -6.84
N LYS A 137 -21.68 3.57 -7.79
CA LYS A 137 -22.14 2.20 -8.10
C LYS A 137 -21.19 1.14 -7.54
N GLU A 138 -20.17 1.53 -6.78
CA GLU A 138 -19.19 0.61 -6.22
C GLU A 138 -19.86 -0.36 -5.24
N GLU A 139 -19.44 -1.62 -5.27
CA GLU A 139 -19.92 -2.64 -4.34
C GLU A 139 -19.44 -2.38 -2.90
N THR A 140 -20.16 -2.91 -1.92
CA THR A 140 -19.81 -2.76 -0.50
C THR A 140 -18.43 -3.36 -0.16
N MET A 141 -17.97 -4.35 -0.91
CA MET A 141 -16.68 -5.02 -0.72
C MET A 141 -15.84 -4.92 -2.00
N PRO A 142 -15.23 -3.76 -2.28
CA PRO A 142 -14.53 -3.53 -3.54
C PRO A 142 -13.33 -4.46 -3.70
N HIS A 143 -13.19 -5.01 -4.91
CA HIS A 143 -12.06 -5.84 -5.29
C HIS A 143 -11.00 -4.99 -5.98
N ARG A 144 -9.80 -4.94 -5.39
CA ARG A 144 -8.63 -4.28 -6.00
C ARG A 144 -7.69 -5.32 -6.59
N PRO A 145 -6.92 -5.00 -7.65
CA PRO A 145 -5.96 -5.94 -8.22
C PRO A 145 -5.12 -6.60 -7.12
N SER A 146 -5.12 -7.93 -7.09
CA SER A 146 -4.42 -8.67 -6.03
C SER A 146 -2.92 -8.45 -6.13
N MET A 147 -2.22 -8.43 -5.01
CA MET A 147 -0.76 -8.43 -4.94
C MET A 147 -0.30 -9.86 -4.65
N PRO A 148 0.04 -10.69 -5.67
CA PRO A 148 0.20 -12.13 -5.48
C PRO A 148 1.36 -12.47 -4.54
N SER A 149 2.47 -11.73 -4.64
CA SER A 149 3.63 -11.90 -3.76
C SER A 149 3.29 -11.62 -2.30
N LEU A 150 2.53 -10.56 -2.03
CA LEU A 150 2.11 -10.21 -0.68
C LEU A 150 1.11 -11.22 -0.12
N LYS A 151 0.15 -11.65 -0.94
CA LYS A 151 -0.80 -12.71 -0.59
C LYS A 151 -0.09 -14.02 -0.23
N HIS A 152 0.94 -14.39 -1.01
CA HIS A 152 1.76 -15.56 -0.74
C HIS A 152 2.54 -15.42 0.58
N TYR A 153 3.20 -14.29 0.79
CA TYR A 153 3.97 -14.03 2.00
C TYR A 153 3.09 -14.11 3.25
N LYS A 154 1.98 -13.37 3.30
CA LYS A 154 1.11 -13.31 4.48
C LYS A 154 0.33 -14.61 4.70
N GLY A 155 -0.19 -15.21 3.63
CA GLY A 155 -1.06 -16.38 3.71
C GLY A 155 -0.35 -17.72 3.79
N LYS A 156 0.91 -17.82 3.33
CA LYS A 156 1.69 -19.07 3.37
C LYS A 156 2.93 -18.95 4.25
N LEU A 157 3.81 -17.98 3.98
CA LEU A 157 5.12 -17.92 4.64
C LEU A 157 5.06 -17.40 6.09
N ARG A 158 4.08 -16.54 6.41
CA ARG A 158 3.91 -15.91 7.73
C ARG A 158 2.49 -16.07 8.27
N ARG A 159 1.84 -17.18 7.93
CA ARG A 159 0.46 -17.47 8.35
C ARG A 159 0.34 -17.59 9.87
N ASP A 160 1.38 -18.09 10.53
CA ASP A 160 1.51 -18.18 11.99
C ASP A 160 1.36 -16.81 12.67
N PHE A 161 1.90 -15.76 12.05
CA PHE A 161 1.85 -14.39 12.57
C PHE A 161 0.55 -13.65 12.16
N PHE A 162 0.15 -13.75 10.89
CA PHE A 162 -0.98 -12.98 10.37
C PHE A 162 -2.35 -13.65 10.57
N GLY A 163 -2.38 -14.96 10.83
CA GLY A 163 -3.60 -15.74 10.92
C GLY A 163 -4.45 -15.68 9.64
N ASP A 164 -5.77 -15.80 9.81
CA ASP A 164 -6.73 -15.79 8.70
C ASP A 164 -7.10 -14.37 8.21
N ILE A 165 -6.84 -13.35 9.04
CA ILE A 165 -7.12 -11.95 8.75
C ILE A 165 -5.80 -11.19 8.62
N ALA A 166 -5.18 -11.31 7.46
CA ALA A 166 -3.89 -10.71 7.16
C ALA A 166 -3.91 -9.17 6.97
N GLY A 167 -4.93 -8.46 7.44
CA GLY A 167 -5.05 -6.99 7.32
C GLY A 167 -5.80 -6.50 6.08
N LEU A 168 -5.58 -5.23 5.71
CA LEU A 168 -6.36 -4.56 4.66
C LEU A 168 -5.80 -4.75 3.24
N ILE A 169 -4.47 -4.74 3.10
CA ILE A 169 -3.79 -4.80 1.79
C ILE A 169 -3.69 -6.26 1.33
N GLY A 170 -4.23 -6.53 0.14
CA GLY A 170 -4.20 -7.86 -0.49
C GLY A 170 -5.24 -8.85 0.07
N VAL A 171 -6.19 -8.37 0.88
CA VAL A 171 -7.34 -9.13 1.39
C VAL A 171 -8.61 -8.57 0.76
N HIS A 172 -9.58 -9.44 0.46
CA HIS A 172 -10.85 -9.08 -0.18
C HIS A 172 -12.03 -9.78 0.50
N GLY A 173 -13.25 -9.35 0.17
CA GLY A 173 -14.48 -9.95 0.68
C GLY A 173 -14.66 -9.77 2.18
N LYS A 174 -15.24 -10.78 2.84
CA LYS A 174 -15.65 -10.68 4.26
C LYS A 174 -14.48 -10.39 5.20
N ASN A 175 -13.30 -10.99 4.99
CA ASN A 175 -12.14 -10.75 5.85
C ASN A 175 -11.65 -9.30 5.76
N TRP A 176 -11.72 -8.70 4.56
CA TRP A 176 -11.43 -7.29 4.37
C TRP A 176 -12.47 -6.41 5.07
N ALA A 177 -13.76 -6.74 4.94
CA ALA A 177 -14.84 -5.97 5.55
C ALA A 177 -14.75 -5.98 7.08
N LEU A 178 -14.52 -7.15 7.68
CA LEU A 178 -14.32 -7.30 9.13
C LEU A 178 -13.12 -6.49 9.62
N PHE A 179 -11.95 -6.64 8.99
CA PHE A 179 -10.76 -5.89 9.39
C PHE A 179 -10.96 -4.38 9.24
N ARG A 180 -11.57 -3.94 8.14
CA ARG A 180 -11.86 -2.53 7.89
C ARG A 180 -12.82 -1.96 8.93
N GLN A 181 -13.86 -2.70 9.29
CA GLN A 181 -14.86 -2.26 10.26
C GLN A 181 -14.21 -1.93 11.61
N GLU A 182 -13.33 -2.79 12.10
CA GLU A 182 -12.61 -2.57 13.37
C GLU A 182 -11.68 -1.36 13.29
N VAL A 183 -10.82 -1.30 12.27
CA VAL A 183 -9.78 -0.26 12.15
C VAL A 183 -10.37 1.13 11.86
N GLN A 184 -11.44 1.20 11.07
CA GLN A 184 -12.05 2.45 10.65
C GLN A 184 -12.61 3.25 11.84
N GLN A 185 -13.16 2.58 12.85
CA GLN A 185 -13.71 3.28 14.02
C GLN A 185 -12.63 3.99 14.83
N ILE A 186 -11.42 3.44 14.85
CA ILE A 186 -10.29 4.01 15.59
C ILE A 186 -9.62 5.10 14.77
N LEU A 187 -9.28 4.82 13.50
CA LEU A 187 -8.44 5.73 12.72
C LEU A 187 -9.20 6.88 12.04
N LEU A 188 -10.47 6.67 11.67
CA LEU A 188 -11.20 7.63 10.82
C LEU A 188 -12.27 8.43 11.59
N GLN A 189 -12.52 8.12 12.86
CA GLN A 189 -13.43 8.93 13.66
C GLN A 189 -12.80 10.30 13.97
N PRO A 190 -13.48 11.43 13.70
CA PRO A 190 -12.94 12.76 13.94
C PRO A 190 -12.52 13.01 15.39
N GLN A 191 -13.19 12.39 16.35
CA GLN A 191 -12.87 12.53 17.77
C GLN A 191 -11.53 11.87 18.11
N THR A 192 -11.30 10.64 17.64
CA THR A 192 -10.02 9.94 17.80
C THR A 192 -8.91 10.65 17.04
N ALA A 193 -9.18 11.08 15.80
CA ALA A 193 -8.20 11.82 15.00
C ALA A 193 -7.71 13.11 15.69
N LYS A 194 -8.59 13.83 16.40
CA LYS A 194 -8.22 15.04 17.16
C LYS A 194 -7.24 14.76 18.28
N GLN A 195 -7.27 13.58 18.90
CA GLN A 195 -6.36 13.22 19.99
C GLN A 195 -4.91 13.10 19.51
N TYR A 196 -4.70 12.81 18.22
CA TYR A 196 -3.36 12.75 17.62
C TYR A 196 -2.78 14.11 17.25
N VAL A 197 -3.58 15.18 17.24
CA VAL A 197 -3.11 16.53 16.83
C VAL A 197 -2.00 17.06 17.74
N PRO A 198 -2.15 17.08 19.09
CA PRO A 198 -1.09 17.57 19.97
C PRO A 198 0.27 16.86 19.78
N PRO A 199 0.37 15.51 19.83
CA PRO A 199 1.67 14.84 19.68
C PRO A 199 2.24 14.99 18.25
N LEU A 200 1.41 15.06 17.21
CA LEU A 200 1.89 15.35 15.86
C LEU A 200 2.41 16.79 15.72
N ASN A 201 1.82 17.75 16.45
CA ASN A 201 2.27 19.14 16.45
C ASN A 201 3.63 19.31 17.16
N GLU A 202 3.88 18.53 18.22
CA GLU A 202 5.19 18.45 18.86
C GLU A 202 6.25 17.95 17.88
N ILE A 203 5.99 16.82 17.20
CA ILE A 203 6.87 16.27 16.17
C ILE A 203 7.11 17.26 15.02
N ALA A 204 6.06 17.97 14.58
CA ALA A 204 6.18 18.97 13.53
C ALA A 204 7.03 20.17 13.97
N SER A 205 6.89 20.60 15.23
CA SER A 205 7.68 21.70 15.80
C SER A 205 9.15 21.33 15.93
N GLU A 206 9.46 20.12 16.41
CA GLU A 206 10.84 19.58 16.44
C GLU A 206 11.43 19.46 15.02
N PHE A 207 10.63 18.99 14.06
CA PHE A 207 11.06 18.92 12.67
C PHE A 207 11.36 20.30 12.08
N MET A 208 10.55 21.32 12.39
CA MET A 208 10.79 22.69 11.95
C MET A 208 12.07 23.28 12.56
N GLN A 209 12.35 22.99 13.83
CA GLN A 209 13.62 23.34 14.45
C GLN A 209 14.79 22.66 13.72
N ARG A 210 14.68 21.36 13.44
CA ARG A 210 15.69 20.61 12.70
C ARG A 210 15.94 21.18 11.30
N VAL A 211 14.87 21.55 10.59
CA VAL A 211 14.94 22.24 9.30
C VAL A 211 15.70 23.56 9.42
N HIS A 212 15.48 24.33 10.49
CA HIS A 212 16.19 25.58 10.71
C HIS A 212 17.69 25.37 10.94
N GLU A 213 18.06 24.40 11.78
CA GLU A 213 19.45 24.05 12.10
C GLU A 213 20.23 23.49 10.91
N MET A 214 19.55 22.86 9.95
CA MET A 214 20.17 22.25 8.77
C MET A 214 20.42 23.22 7.61
N ARG A 215 19.89 24.44 7.69
CA ARG A 215 20.08 25.44 6.62
C ARG A 215 21.54 25.89 6.56
N ASN A 216 22.07 25.95 5.35
CA ASN A 216 23.37 26.58 5.12
C ASN A 216 23.27 28.11 5.15
N GLU A 217 24.40 28.79 4.91
CA GLU A 217 24.49 30.26 4.85
C GLU A 217 23.59 30.89 3.78
N ASN A 218 23.25 30.13 2.72
CA ASN A 218 22.33 30.57 1.66
C ASN A 218 20.85 30.30 1.98
N HIS A 219 20.53 29.83 3.19
CA HIS A 219 19.20 29.37 3.60
C HIS A 219 18.66 28.16 2.83
N GLU A 220 19.55 27.34 2.28
CA GLU A 220 19.21 26.14 1.53
C GLU A 220 19.34 24.90 2.41
N LEU A 221 18.49 23.90 2.15
CA LEU A 221 18.55 22.59 2.77
C LEU A 221 19.50 21.67 2.01
N PRO A 222 20.09 20.65 2.66
CA PRO A 222 21.02 19.75 2.00
C PRO A 222 20.34 18.89 0.93
N ALA A 223 21.11 18.44 -0.06
CA ALA A 223 20.61 17.66 -1.19
C ALA A 223 19.87 16.37 -0.77
N ASN A 224 20.19 15.81 0.41
CA ASN A 224 19.56 14.61 0.96
C ASN A 224 18.36 14.89 1.88
N PHE A 225 17.77 16.10 1.85
CA PHE A 225 16.66 16.49 2.71
C PHE A 225 15.45 15.54 2.67
N LEU A 226 15.23 14.84 1.56
CA LEU A 226 14.19 13.80 1.45
C LEU A 226 14.32 12.72 2.55
N HIS A 227 15.55 12.41 2.99
CA HIS A 227 15.78 11.48 4.08
C HIS A 227 15.22 11.99 5.41
N GLU A 228 15.32 13.30 5.69
CA GLU A 228 14.73 13.90 6.89
C GLU A 228 13.20 13.93 6.83
N LEU A 229 12.63 14.13 5.63
CA LEU A 229 11.18 13.98 5.44
C LEU A 229 10.70 12.56 5.72
N HIS A 230 11.47 11.54 5.33
CA HIS A 230 11.14 10.15 5.67
C HIS A 230 11.22 9.88 7.17
N LYS A 231 12.21 10.44 7.88
CA LYS A 231 12.29 10.34 9.36
C LYS A 231 11.08 10.98 10.03
N TRP A 232 10.72 12.20 9.62
CA TRP A 232 9.54 12.89 10.12
C TRP A 232 8.24 12.10 9.88
N ALA A 233 8.07 11.55 8.67
CA ALA A 233 6.90 10.73 8.33
C ALA A 233 6.86 9.44 9.17
N LEU A 234 8.01 8.78 9.35
CA LEU A 234 8.12 7.57 10.17
C LEU A 234 7.80 7.85 11.64
N GLU A 235 8.31 8.94 12.21
CA GLU A 235 8.02 9.32 13.59
C GLU A 235 6.55 9.67 13.78
N SER A 236 5.98 10.42 12.84
CA SER A 236 4.56 10.79 12.85
C SER A 236 3.65 9.56 12.85
N VAL A 237 3.89 8.60 11.95
CA VAL A 237 3.11 7.37 11.88
C VAL A 237 3.38 6.47 13.09
N GLY A 238 4.64 6.36 13.53
CA GLY A 238 5.02 5.58 14.70
C GLY A 238 4.35 6.07 15.98
N ARG A 239 4.32 7.39 16.19
CA ARG A 239 3.67 8.02 17.35
C ARG A 239 2.17 7.74 17.39
N VAL A 240 1.50 7.75 16.24
CA VAL A 240 0.05 7.47 16.14
C VAL A 240 -0.25 5.99 16.28
N ALA A 241 0.55 5.12 15.66
CA ALA A 241 0.26 3.69 15.58
C ALA A 241 0.64 2.93 16.87
N LEU A 242 1.66 3.39 17.59
CA LEU A 242 2.30 2.62 18.66
C LEU A 242 2.28 3.35 20.00
N ASP A 243 1.79 4.60 20.03
CA ASP A 243 1.77 5.50 21.19
C ASP A 243 3.14 5.68 21.87
N THR A 244 4.20 5.28 21.18
CA THR A 244 5.59 5.38 21.62
C THR A 244 6.35 6.29 20.66
N PRO A 245 7.13 7.27 21.17
CA PRO A 245 8.05 8.01 20.35
C PRO A 245 9.24 7.11 19.97
N TRP A 246 9.39 6.80 18.69
CA TRP A 246 10.42 5.86 18.21
C TRP A 246 11.80 6.52 18.18
N LEU A 247 11.84 7.80 17.80
CA LEU A 247 13.08 8.57 17.72
C LEU A 247 13.51 9.20 19.05
N LEU A 248 12.68 9.22 20.10
CA LEU A 248 13.15 9.62 21.44
C LEU A 248 14.04 8.54 22.08
N VAL A 249 13.84 7.25 21.74
CA VAL A 249 14.72 6.16 22.20
C VAL A 249 15.99 6.06 21.35
N ALA A 250 15.93 6.51 20.08
CA ALA A 250 17.06 6.49 19.14
C ALA A 250 17.74 7.86 18.94
N ARG A 251 17.55 8.82 19.85
CA ARG A 251 18.39 10.03 19.88
C ARG A 251 19.83 9.60 20.22
N TRP A 252 20.69 9.57 19.19
CA TRP A 252 22.16 9.44 19.23
C TRP A 252 22.75 8.02 19.32
N GLN A 253 22.73 7.27 18.22
CA GLN A 253 23.86 6.44 17.77
C GLN A 253 24.00 6.50 16.25
#